data_AF-A0A1Y1MQK1-F1
#
_entry.id   AF-A0A1Y1MQK1-F1
#
_cell.length_a   1.000
_cell.length_b   1.000
_cell.length_c   1.000
_cell.angle_alpha   90.00
_cell.angle_beta   90.00
_cell.angle_gamma   90.00
#
_symmetry.space_group_name_H-M   'P 1'
#
loop_
_entity.id
_entity.type
_entity.pdbx_description
1 polymer ?
#
loop_
_entity_poly.entity_id
_entity_poly.type
_entity_poly.pdbx_seq_one_letter_code
_entity_poly.pdbx_strand_id
1 'polypeptide(L)'
;MKLTLAVLCVFIASSSKVIARSVPKTYLEPLDLHCLPKIDKSGLDYNEKGYIAEGNDDVNEMVRCSWSKIGLLRENGEIDLYKLQRTLENHLVDMYDNYVRTYLAAKTISDCENVKGDSVGDTCVKMSNCIHTRVEVNAQRLKEEKED
;
A
#
# COMPACT_ATOMS: atom_id res chain seq x y z
N MET A 1 -59.21 -33.24 12.34
CA MET A 1 -58.35 -34.40 12.63
C MET A 1 -56.89 -33.98 12.39
N LYS A 2 -56.05 -34.04 13.45
CA LYS A 2 -54.56 -34.12 13.54
C LYS A 2 -53.72 -33.30 12.52
N LEU A 3 -53.00 -32.21 12.86
CA LEU A 3 -51.80 -32.02 13.73
C LEU A 3 -50.47 -32.55 13.13
N THR A 4 -49.55 -31.65 12.73
CA THR A 4 -48.07 -31.60 12.94
C THR A 4 -47.44 -30.59 11.96
N LEU A 5 -46.90 -29.43 12.38
CA LEU A 5 -45.64 -29.11 13.07
C LEU A 5 -44.38 -29.25 12.19
N ALA A 6 -43.83 -28.12 11.72
CA ALA A 6 -42.40 -27.98 11.45
C ALA A 6 -42.02 -26.49 11.59
N VAL A 7 -41.43 -26.18 12.74
CA VAL A 7 -40.71 -24.95 13.03
C VAL A 7 -39.44 -24.96 12.18
N LEU A 8 -39.25 -23.99 11.30
CA LEU A 8 -37.94 -23.66 10.75
C LEU A 8 -37.58 -22.22 11.12
N CYS A 9 -36.79 -22.10 12.18
CA CYS A 9 -35.93 -20.96 12.40
C CYS A 9 -34.86 -20.94 11.32
N VAL A 10 -34.87 -19.96 10.41
CA VAL A 10 -33.67 -19.63 9.61
C VAL A 10 -33.50 -18.12 9.58
N PHE A 11 -32.60 -17.69 10.47
CA PHE A 11 -31.72 -16.53 10.39
C PHE A 11 -32.04 -15.47 9.34
N ILE A 12 -32.50 -14.31 9.83
CA ILE A 12 -32.34 -13.03 9.14
C ILE A 12 -30.84 -12.77 9.04
N ALA A 13 -30.21 -13.20 7.94
CA ALA A 13 -28.90 -12.72 7.57
C ALA A 13 -29.08 -11.25 7.17
N SER A 14 -28.86 -10.36 8.13
CA SER A 14 -28.63 -8.95 7.90
C SER A 14 -27.51 -8.83 6.87
N SER A 15 -27.89 -8.56 5.63
CA SER A 15 -26.98 -8.26 4.54
C SER A 15 -26.33 -6.92 4.85
N SER A 16 -25.31 -6.96 5.71
CA SER A 16 -24.33 -5.91 5.82
C SER A 16 -23.69 -5.82 4.44
N LYS A 17 -24.16 -4.86 3.64
CA LYS A 17 -23.47 -4.39 2.44
C LYS A 17 -22.10 -3.91 2.92
N VAL A 18 -21.13 -4.81 2.94
CA VAL A 18 -19.72 -4.44 2.93
C VAL A 18 -19.52 -3.79 1.57
N ILE A 19 -19.67 -2.47 1.53
CA ILE A 19 -19.20 -1.65 0.43
C ILE A 19 -17.68 -1.81 0.49
N ALA A 20 -17.15 -2.81 -0.20
CA ALA A 20 -15.74 -2.91 -0.51
C ALA A 20 -15.45 -1.74 -1.46
N ARG A 21 -15.18 -0.56 -0.90
CA ARG A 21 -14.49 0.50 -1.63
C ARG A 21 -13.19 -0.13 -2.11
N SER A 22 -13.00 -0.18 -3.42
CA SER A 22 -11.73 -0.59 -4.02
C SER A 22 -10.63 0.29 -3.43
N VAL A 23 -9.74 -0.30 -2.62
CA VAL A 23 -8.53 0.39 -2.17
C VAL A 23 -7.75 0.78 -3.43
N PRO A 24 -7.35 2.04 -3.61
CA PRO A 24 -6.54 2.45 -4.74
C PRO A 24 -5.30 1.55 -4.85
N LYS A 25 -4.91 1.18 -6.08
CA LYS A 25 -3.71 0.38 -6.33
C LYS A 25 -2.48 1.23 -6.04
N THR A 26 -1.93 1.15 -4.84
CA THR A 26 -0.57 1.60 -4.54
C THR A 26 0.45 0.59 -5.09
N TYR A 27 1.66 1.05 -5.46
CA TYR A 27 2.75 0.16 -5.90
C TYR A 27 3.33 -0.71 -4.78
N LEU A 28 2.89 -0.47 -3.54
CA LEU A 28 3.17 -1.27 -2.37
C LEU A 28 1.81 -1.75 -1.88
N GLU A 29 1.66 -3.05 -1.63
CA GLU A 29 0.41 -3.75 -1.25
C GLU A 29 -0.59 -2.94 -0.39
N PRO A 30 -1.90 -3.24 -0.47
CA PRO A 30 -2.91 -2.51 0.29
C PRO A 30 -2.59 -2.54 1.79
N LEU A 31 -2.69 -1.37 2.42
CA LEU A 31 -2.45 -1.19 3.86
C LEU A 31 -3.31 -2.16 4.68
N ASP A 32 -2.71 -2.79 5.69
CA ASP A 32 -3.39 -3.79 6.50
C ASP A 32 -4.41 -3.12 7.42
N LEU A 33 -5.70 -3.41 7.23
CA LEU A 33 -6.78 -2.86 8.06
C LEU A 33 -6.68 -3.29 9.53
N HIS A 34 -5.93 -4.34 9.87
CA HIS A 34 -5.62 -4.68 11.27
C HIS A 34 -4.59 -3.74 11.91
N CYS A 35 -3.92 -2.91 11.11
CA CYS A 35 -3.04 -1.84 11.55
C CYS A 35 -3.76 -0.49 11.71
N LEU A 36 -5.05 -0.41 11.37
CA LEU A 36 -5.84 0.77 11.69
C LEU A 36 -5.85 0.96 13.22
N PRO A 37 -5.47 2.15 13.73
CA PRO A 37 -5.84 2.50 15.09
C PRO A 37 -7.37 2.38 15.21
N LYS A 38 -7.90 2.14 16.42
CA LYS A 38 -9.35 2.03 16.67
C LYS A 38 -10.05 3.38 16.42
N ILE A 39 -10.13 3.81 15.17
CA ILE A 39 -10.60 5.13 14.74
C ILE A 39 -11.46 4.94 13.48
N ASP A 40 -12.38 5.88 13.28
CA ASP A 40 -13.36 5.91 12.21
C ASP A 40 -12.70 5.70 10.82
N LYS A 41 -13.24 4.74 10.05
CA LYS A 41 -12.70 4.28 8.75
C LYS A 41 -12.75 5.37 7.66
N SER A 42 -13.30 6.53 7.97
CA SER A 42 -13.44 7.69 7.09
C SER A 42 -12.11 8.44 6.87
N GLY A 43 -11.08 8.23 7.70
CA GLY A 43 -9.82 8.99 7.67
C GLY A 43 -8.69 8.45 6.78
N LEU A 44 -8.89 7.31 6.09
CA LEU A 44 -7.93 6.81 5.10
C LEU A 44 -8.13 7.51 3.77
N ASP A 45 -7.71 8.77 3.70
CA ASP A 45 -7.81 9.55 2.48
C ASP A 45 -6.61 9.25 1.60
N TYR A 46 -6.83 8.37 0.61
CA TYR A 46 -5.99 8.35 -0.57
C TYR A 46 -6.52 9.42 -1.51
N ASN A 47 -5.64 10.25 -2.06
CA ASN A 47 -6.09 11.15 -3.12
C ASN A 47 -6.47 10.34 -4.38
N GLU A 48 -7.15 10.97 -5.34
CA GLU A 48 -7.58 10.33 -6.60
C GLU A 48 -6.42 9.73 -7.41
N LYS A 49 -5.18 10.12 -7.10
CA LYS A 49 -3.95 9.63 -7.72
C LYS A 49 -3.28 8.50 -6.94
N GLY A 50 -3.88 8.01 -5.84
CA GLY A 50 -3.35 6.89 -5.06
C GLY A 50 -2.25 7.27 -4.05
N TYR A 51 -2.03 8.56 -3.79
CA TYR A 51 -1.10 9.01 -2.76
C TYR A 51 -1.72 8.91 -1.38
N ILE A 52 -0.90 8.61 -0.39
CA ILE A 52 -1.27 8.59 1.02
C ILE A 52 -1.19 10.02 1.56
N ALA A 53 -2.23 10.49 2.27
CA ALA A 53 -2.23 11.79 2.91
C ALA A 53 -1.07 11.93 3.92
N GLU A 54 -0.25 12.97 3.74
CA GLU A 54 0.86 13.31 4.63
C GLU A 54 0.39 14.12 5.84
N GLY A 55 1.13 14.06 6.95
CA GLY A 55 0.87 14.87 8.15
C GLY A 55 -0.29 14.40 9.03
N ASN A 56 -0.87 13.23 8.74
CA ASN A 56 -1.87 12.59 9.60
C ASN A 56 -1.22 11.47 10.43
N ASP A 57 -1.20 11.64 11.75
CA ASP A 57 -0.54 10.71 12.69
C ASP A 57 -1.16 9.30 12.68
N ASP A 58 -2.47 9.17 12.49
CA ASP A 58 -3.16 7.87 12.42
C ASP A 58 -2.78 7.12 11.14
N VAL A 59 -2.66 7.84 10.02
CA VAL A 59 -2.19 7.30 8.75
C VAL A 59 -0.72 6.89 8.86
N ASN A 60 0.12 7.74 9.46
CA ASN A 60 1.52 7.45 9.72
C ASN A 60 1.68 6.16 10.55
N GLU A 61 0.89 6.01 11.62
CA GLU A 61 0.93 4.82 12.47
C GLU A 61 0.44 3.56 11.75
N MET A 62 -0.64 3.66 10.97
CA MET A 62 -1.13 2.53 10.20
C MET A 62 -0.13 2.07 9.14
N VAL A 63 0.51 3.00 8.41
CA VAL A 63 1.54 2.67 7.42
C VAL A 63 2.76 2.06 8.10
N ARG A 64 3.22 2.63 9.22
CA ARG A 64 4.31 2.07 10.04
C ARG A 64 4.02 0.63 10.45
N CYS A 65 2.84 0.38 11.01
CA CYS A 65 2.43 -0.96 11.43
C CYS A 65 2.37 -1.93 10.24
N SER A 66 1.80 -1.48 9.10
CA SER A 66 1.69 -2.31 7.90
C SER A 66 3.07 -2.72 7.40
N TRP A 67 3.98 -1.75 7.23
CA TRP A 67 5.35 -1.99 6.77
C TRP A 67 6.16 -2.85 7.74
N SER A 68 5.95 -2.70 9.04
CA SER A 68 6.56 -3.58 10.04
C SER A 68 6.10 -5.02 9.88
N LYS A 69 4.78 -5.27 9.71
CA LYS A 69 4.24 -6.63 9.57
C LYS A 69 4.76 -7.36 8.33
N ILE A 70 4.89 -6.66 7.21
CA ILE A 70 5.46 -7.22 5.98
C ILE A 70 7.00 -7.19 5.95
N GLY A 71 7.63 -6.80 7.06
CA GLY A 71 9.08 -6.88 7.24
C GLY A 71 9.88 -5.84 6.45
N LEU A 72 9.26 -4.76 6.00
CA LEU A 72 9.91 -3.62 5.35
C LEU A 72 10.60 -2.67 6.33
N LEU A 73 10.31 -2.80 7.63
CA LEU A 73 11.03 -2.09 8.69
C LEU A 73 11.95 -3.06 9.43
N ARG A 74 13.15 -2.58 9.75
CA ARG A 74 14.09 -3.24 10.66
C ARG A 74 13.65 -3.03 12.11
N GLU A 75 14.26 -3.78 13.04
CA GLU A 75 13.95 -3.68 14.48
C GLU A 75 14.20 -2.28 15.06
N ASN A 76 15.15 -1.53 14.50
CA ASN A 76 15.44 -0.15 14.88
C ASN A 76 14.50 0.89 14.26
N GLY A 77 13.49 0.47 13.48
CA GLY A 77 12.54 1.34 12.79
C GLY A 77 13.05 1.91 11.46
N GLU A 78 14.27 1.59 11.02
CA GLU A 78 14.74 1.99 9.70
C GLU A 78 14.07 1.17 8.59
N ILE A 79 13.88 1.79 7.43
CA ILE A 79 13.37 1.12 6.24
C ILE A 79 14.44 0.16 5.69
N ASP A 80 14.05 -1.09 5.46
CA ASP A 80 14.87 -2.08 4.78
C ASP A 80 14.80 -1.87 3.25
N LEU A 81 15.67 -0.98 2.74
CA LEU A 81 15.71 -0.59 1.32
C LEU A 81 15.88 -1.79 0.38
N TYR A 82 16.59 -2.84 0.79
CA TYR A 82 16.77 -4.05 -0.02
C TYR A 82 15.44 -4.79 -0.19
N LYS A 83 14.71 -5.02 0.91
CA LYS A 83 13.39 -5.64 0.83
C LYS A 83 12.39 -4.77 0.10
N LEU A 84 12.44 -3.46 0.32
CA LEU A 84 11.57 -2.51 -0.37
C LEU A 84 11.78 -2.55 -1.89
N GLN A 85 13.03 -2.60 -2.35
CA GLN A 85 13.35 -2.78 -3.76
C GLN A 85 12.77 -4.10 -4.30
N ARG A 86 12.97 -5.22 -3.59
CA ARG A 86 12.43 -6.54 -3.98
C ARG A 86 10.91 -6.54 -4.06
N THR A 87 10.23 -5.92 -3.10
CA THR A 87 8.77 -5.79 -3.10
C THR A 87 8.31 -4.98 -4.32
N LEU A 88 8.98 -3.86 -4.61
CA LEU A 88 8.70 -3.07 -5.80
C LEU A 88 8.93 -3.86 -7.09
N GLU A 89 10.04 -4.60 -7.21
CA GLU A 89 10.27 -5.51 -8.34
C GLU A 89 9.09 -6.47 -8.50
N ASN A 90 8.68 -7.14 -7.43
CA ASN A 90 7.56 -8.10 -7.50
C ASN A 90 6.26 -7.44 -7.99
N HIS A 91 5.98 -6.20 -7.61
CA HIS A 91 4.81 -5.46 -8.10
C HIS A 91 4.89 -5.07 -9.57
N LEU A 92 6.09 -4.91 -10.11
CA LEU A 92 6.33 -4.51 -11.50
C LEU A 92 6.34 -5.70 -12.48
N VAL A 93 6.20 -6.95 -12.00
CA VAL A 93 6.36 -8.17 -12.81
C VAL A 93 5.41 -8.28 -14.00
N ASP A 94 4.17 -7.80 -13.84
CA ASP A 94 3.15 -7.89 -14.89
C ASP A 94 3.22 -6.71 -15.88
N MET A 95 4.05 -5.71 -15.61
CA MET A 95 4.14 -4.47 -16.39
C MET A 95 5.41 -4.37 -17.22
N TYR A 96 6.51 -4.99 -16.77
CA TYR A 96 7.83 -4.82 -17.36
C TYR A 96 8.60 -6.13 -17.43
N ASP A 97 9.46 -6.27 -18.44
CA ASP A 97 10.42 -7.37 -18.50
C ASP A 97 11.40 -7.34 -17.31
N ASN A 98 12.13 -8.44 -17.11
CA ASN A 98 13.01 -8.60 -15.95
C ASN A 98 14.06 -7.49 -15.84
N TYR A 99 14.68 -7.10 -16.96
CA TYR A 99 15.73 -6.08 -16.98
C TYR A 99 15.16 -4.71 -16.64
N VAL A 100 14.10 -4.29 -17.34
CA VAL A 100 13.45 -2.99 -17.13
C VAL A 100 12.91 -2.87 -15.72
N ARG A 101 12.26 -3.92 -15.20
CA ARG A 101 11.80 -3.97 -13.81
C ARG A 101 12.92 -3.76 -12.80
N THR A 102 14.01 -4.52 -12.94
CA THR A 102 15.13 -4.47 -11.97
C THR A 102 15.77 -3.09 -11.97
N TYR A 103 15.96 -2.52 -13.17
CA TYR A 103 16.44 -1.15 -13.31
C TYR A 103 15.48 -0.15 -12.67
N LEU A 104 14.18 -0.23 -12.97
CA LEU A 104 13.18 0.71 -12.47
C LEU A 104 13.08 0.69 -10.95
N ALA A 105 13.10 -0.50 -10.35
CA ALA A 105 13.06 -0.62 -8.90
C ALA A 105 14.33 -0.04 -8.26
N ALA A 106 15.52 -0.44 -8.71
CA ALA A 106 16.77 0.08 -8.17
C ALA A 106 16.89 1.60 -8.32
N LYS A 107 16.55 2.14 -9.49
CA LYS A 107 16.60 3.58 -9.76
C LYS A 107 15.61 4.35 -8.89
N THR A 108 14.38 3.84 -8.77
CA THR A 108 13.35 4.45 -7.94
C THR A 108 13.74 4.47 -6.47
N ILE A 109 14.27 3.38 -5.92
CA ILE A 109 14.74 3.33 -4.54
C ILE A 109 15.90 4.29 -4.32
N SER A 110 16.88 4.33 -5.23
CA SER A 110 17.98 5.29 -5.16
C SER A 110 17.50 6.75 -5.16
N ASP A 111 16.48 7.08 -5.95
CA ASP A 111 15.91 8.44 -5.98
C ASP A 111 15.14 8.80 -4.69
N CYS A 112 14.73 7.81 -3.90
CA CYS A 112 13.90 7.98 -2.70
C CYS A 112 14.61 7.65 -1.37
N GLU A 113 15.80 7.06 -1.39
CA GLU A 113 16.47 6.50 -0.19
C GLU A 113 16.75 7.54 0.92
N ASN A 114 16.85 8.81 0.55
CA ASN A 114 17.13 9.92 1.46
C ASN A 114 15.86 10.61 2.00
N VAL A 115 14.67 10.12 1.65
CA VAL A 115 13.41 10.65 2.19
C VAL A 115 13.37 10.46 3.70
N LYS A 116 13.05 11.53 4.42
CA LYS A 116 12.90 11.55 5.88
C LYS A 116 11.64 12.30 6.29
N GLY A 117 10.95 11.74 7.27
CA GLY A 117 9.83 12.35 7.95
C GLY A 117 10.13 12.69 9.41
N ASP A 118 9.16 13.30 10.07
CA ASP A 118 9.24 13.68 11.49
C ASP A 118 9.13 12.46 12.42
N SER A 119 8.57 11.36 11.92
CA SER A 119 8.48 10.06 12.58
C SER A 119 8.79 8.92 11.61
N VAL A 120 8.93 7.70 12.14
CA VAL A 120 9.08 6.49 11.29
C VAL A 120 7.87 6.33 10.36
N GLY A 121 6.65 6.54 10.87
CA GLY A 121 5.43 6.45 10.06
C GLY A 121 5.36 7.50 8.97
N ASP A 122 5.68 8.75 9.30
CA ASP A 122 5.76 9.85 8.32
C ASP A 122 6.83 9.57 7.25
N THR A 123 7.96 9.00 7.66
CA THR A 123 9.01 8.56 6.73
C THR A 123 8.49 7.48 5.77
N CYS A 124 7.73 6.49 6.25
CA CYS A 124 7.13 5.46 5.40
C CYS A 124 6.11 6.05 4.42
N VAL A 125 5.26 6.98 4.86
CA VAL A 125 4.28 7.66 4.00
C VAL A 125 4.99 8.43 2.88
N LYS A 126 5.95 9.28 3.23
CA LYS A 126 6.74 10.07 2.26
C LYS A 126 7.52 9.17 1.31
N MET A 127 8.10 8.07 1.81
CA MET A 127 8.80 7.08 0.97
C MET A 127 7.84 6.43 -0.02
N SER A 128 6.64 6.01 0.43
CA SER A 128 5.60 5.44 -0.44
C SER A 128 5.19 6.42 -1.55
N ASN A 129 4.92 7.68 -1.20
CA ASN A 129 4.57 8.73 -2.15
C ASN A 129 5.70 9.05 -3.13
N CYS A 130 6.96 9.02 -2.66
CA CYS A 130 8.14 9.18 -3.51
C CYS A 130 8.24 8.04 -4.53
N ILE A 131 8.11 6.78 -4.07
CA ILE A 131 8.16 5.59 -4.95
C ILE A 131 7.08 5.69 -6.01
N HIS A 132 5.83 6.01 -5.61
CA HIS A 132 4.73 6.14 -6.55
C HIS A 132 5.04 7.14 -7.67
N THR A 133 5.58 8.30 -7.32
CA THR A 133 5.96 9.34 -8.29
C THR A 133 7.14 8.91 -9.16
N ARG A 134 8.17 8.29 -8.56
CA ARG A 134 9.43 7.99 -9.24
C ARG A 134 9.34 6.79 -10.17
N VAL A 135 8.47 5.80 -9.90
CA VAL A 135 8.21 4.70 -10.84
C VAL A 135 7.73 5.26 -12.18
N GLU A 136 6.72 6.15 -12.16
CA GLU A 136 6.14 6.72 -13.38
C GLU A 136 7.17 7.56 -14.15
N VAL A 137 7.89 8.44 -13.45
CA VAL A 137 8.93 9.30 -14.05
C VAL A 137 10.05 8.47 -14.68
N ASN A 138 10.55 7.46 -13.97
CA ASN A 138 11.65 6.63 -14.47
C ASN A 138 11.21 5.72 -15.62
N ALA A 139 9.96 5.23 -15.60
CA ALA A 139 9.39 4.46 -16.71
C ALA A 139 9.22 5.30 -17.97
N GLN A 140 8.82 6.57 -17.83
CA GLN A 140 8.70 7.49 -18.96
C GLN A 140 10.06 7.80 -19.58
N ARG A 141 11.07 8.12 -18.76
CA ARG A 141 12.43 8.40 -19.24
C ARG A 141 13.05 7.24 -20.00
N LEU A 142 12.85 6.00 -19.54
CA LEU A 142 13.33 4.80 -20.23
C LEU A 142 12.69 4.59 -21.61
N LYS A 143 11.48 5.11 -21.84
CA LYS A 143 10.85 5.05 -23.16
C LYS A 143 11.51 6.04 -24.10
N GLU A 144 11.70 7.28 -23.62
CA GLU A 144 12.35 8.35 -24.38
C GLU A 144 13.79 7.98 -24.78
N GLU A 145 14.58 7.43 -23.86
CA GLU A 145 15.96 6.98 -24.12
C GLU A 145 16.06 5.79 -25.11
N LYS A 146 14.96 5.10 -25.41
CA LYS A 146 14.92 3.99 -26.38
C LYS A 146 14.44 4.42 -27.78
N GLU A 147 13.89 5.62 -27.90
CA GLU A 147 13.40 6.19 -29.16
C GLU A 147 14.45 7.06 -29.87
N ASP A 148 15.54 7.43 -29.18
CA ASP A 148 16.74 8.09 -29.69
C ASP A 148 17.82 7.09 -30.18
#